data_AF-A6EIC2-F1
#
_entry.id   AF-A6EIC2-F1
#
_cell.length_a   1.000
_cell.length_b   1.000
_cell.length_c   1.000
_cell.angle_alpha   90.00
_cell.angle_beta   90.00
_cell.angle_gamma   90.00
#
_symmetry.space_group_name_H-M   'P 1'
#
loop_
_entity.id
_entity.type
_entity.pdbx_description
1 polymer ?
#
loop_
_entity_poly.entity_id
_entity_poly.type
_entity_poly.pdbx_seq_one_letter_code
_entity_poly.pdbx_strand_id
1 'polypeptide(L)'
;MPQRKFTYLLLISILCLFSSCFQIIEEVNFNKNGTGTVNLTVNLSASKTKVASIMLMDSINGYKVPSSQRIHQEMNEVVTYLKNSPGISNVNKSVDLENYIVSVSFAFNNISNINHLSDNILKRMKVKTMGNSSYTFNSLKQSFQRSYLYNRQALSEYNKLKPEVRNVFKEATYTSIYRFQNPVTSVTNPLAKVSKTKKAVMLNVGILPLIYGKANISNTVTLTK
;
A
#
# COMPACT_ATOMS: atom_id res chain seq x y z
N MET A 1 -27.80 5.00 -42.81
CA MET A 1 -27.78 5.64 -41.47
C MET A 1 -27.44 4.68 -40.29
N PRO A 2 -26.36 3.86 -40.31
CA PRO A 2 -25.98 3.05 -39.13
C PRO A 2 -24.77 3.60 -38.34
N GLN A 3 -23.95 4.49 -38.90
CA GLN A 3 -22.67 4.92 -38.28
C GLN A 3 -22.85 5.70 -36.97
N ARG A 4 -23.87 6.58 -36.86
CA ARG A 4 -24.08 7.40 -35.66
C ARG A 4 -24.38 6.57 -34.40
N LYS A 5 -25.11 5.45 -34.51
CA LYS A 5 -25.45 4.60 -33.35
C LYS A 5 -24.22 3.86 -32.79
N PHE A 6 -23.26 3.50 -33.65
CA PHE A 6 -22.02 2.85 -33.25
C PHE A 6 -21.08 3.82 -32.51
N THR A 7 -21.05 5.09 -32.90
CA THR A 7 -20.26 6.14 -32.24
C THR A 7 -20.73 6.41 -30.80
N TYR A 8 -22.05 6.45 -30.55
CA TYR A 8 -22.58 6.62 -29.19
C TYR A 8 -22.34 5.40 -28.30
N LEU A 9 -22.37 4.18 -28.85
CA LEU A 9 -22.06 2.95 -28.11
C LEU A 9 -20.58 2.90 -27.69
N LEU A 10 -19.67 3.34 -28.57
CA LEU A 10 -18.24 3.47 -28.29
C LEU A 10 -17.98 4.54 -27.21
N LEU A 11 -18.67 5.69 -27.28
CA LEU A 11 -18.57 6.76 -26.28
C LEU A 11 -19.05 6.30 -24.89
N ILE A 12 -20.15 5.55 -24.83
CA ILE A 12 -20.69 4.95 -23.59
C ILE A 12 -19.75 3.87 -23.04
N SER A 13 -19.14 3.06 -23.91
CA SER A 13 -18.14 2.06 -23.50
C SER A 13 -16.86 2.71 -22.93
N ILE A 14 -16.45 3.89 -23.44
CA ILE A 14 -15.31 4.66 -22.93
C ILE A 14 -15.64 5.33 -21.59
N LEU A 15 -16.90 5.76 -21.38
CA LEU A 15 -17.38 6.32 -20.11
C LEU A 15 -17.43 5.28 -18.97
N CYS A 16 -17.44 3.97 -19.27
CA CYS A 16 -17.36 2.91 -18.28
C CYS A 16 -15.93 2.57 -17.83
N LEU A 17 -14.89 3.19 -18.41
CA LEU A 17 -13.48 2.91 -18.11
C LEU A 17 -12.91 3.76 -16.96
N PHE A 18 -13.71 4.60 -16.30
CA PHE A 18 -13.27 5.31 -15.10
C PHE A 18 -13.27 4.37 -13.90
N SER A 19 -12.30 3.45 -13.90
CA SER A 19 -11.96 2.57 -12.80
C SER A 19 -11.61 3.39 -11.57
N SER A 20 -12.51 3.45 -10.58
CA SER A 20 -12.13 3.97 -9.27
C SER A 20 -11.24 2.93 -8.57
N CYS A 21 -9.95 3.23 -8.49
CA CYS A 21 -8.87 2.40 -7.97
C CYS A 21 -7.90 3.26 -7.15
N PHE A 22 -7.34 2.69 -6.08
CA PHE A 22 -6.14 3.21 -5.42
C PHE A 22 -5.07 2.12 -5.36
N GLN A 23 -3.81 2.55 -5.31
CA GLN A 23 -2.68 1.65 -5.16
C GLN A 23 -1.99 1.95 -3.83
N ILE A 24 -1.78 0.91 -3.04
CA ILE A 24 -0.85 0.95 -1.91
C ILE A 24 0.44 0.31 -2.39
N ILE A 25 1.53 1.06 -2.36
CA ILE A 25 2.85 0.60 -2.79
C ILE A 25 3.78 0.63 -1.58
N GLU A 26 4.27 -0.53 -1.20
CA GLU A 26 5.32 -0.72 -0.22
C GLU A 26 6.62 -1.06 -0.94
N GLU A 27 7.66 -0.29 -0.70
CA GLU A 27 9.00 -0.60 -1.16
C GLU A 27 9.94 -0.70 0.03
N VAL A 28 10.73 -1.77 0.09
CA VAL A 28 11.78 -1.95 1.10
C VAL A 28 13.07 -2.29 0.40
N ASN A 29 14.10 -1.47 0.62
CA ASN A 29 15.43 -1.67 0.07
C ASN A 29 16.37 -2.10 1.20
N PHE A 30 16.97 -3.29 1.06
CA PHE A 30 17.84 -3.89 2.06
C PHE A 30 19.31 -3.73 1.71
N ASN A 31 20.09 -3.29 2.70
CA ASN A 31 21.54 -3.43 2.72
C ASN A 31 21.94 -4.82 3.26
N LYS A 32 23.17 -5.26 2.97
CA LYS A 32 23.69 -6.57 3.42
C LYS A 32 23.65 -6.77 4.94
N ASN A 33 23.82 -5.70 5.70
CA ASN A 33 23.82 -5.71 7.16
C ASN A 33 22.41 -5.70 7.80
N GLY A 34 21.34 -5.72 6.99
CA GLY A 34 19.95 -5.71 7.47
C GLY A 34 19.38 -4.33 7.79
N THR A 35 20.16 -3.26 7.59
CA THR A 35 19.65 -1.88 7.51
C THR A 35 18.96 -1.65 6.17
N GLY A 36 18.21 -0.56 6.02
CA GLY A 36 17.57 -0.27 4.74
C GLY A 36 16.73 0.98 4.73
N THR A 37 15.92 1.10 3.67
CA THR A 37 14.94 2.17 3.51
C THR A 37 13.57 1.61 3.18
N VAL A 38 12.54 2.33 3.62
CA VAL A 38 11.14 2.08 3.30
C VAL A 38 10.60 3.26 2.52
N ASN A 39 9.77 3.00 1.52
CA ASN A 39 8.87 3.97 0.91
C ASN A 39 7.45 3.39 0.90
N LEU A 40 6.52 4.07 1.56
CA LEU A 40 5.10 3.72 1.55
C LEU A 40 4.36 4.80 0.78
N THR A 41 3.67 4.41 -0.29
CA THR A 41 2.90 5.32 -1.14
C THR A 41 1.46 4.88 -1.20
N VAL A 42 0.54 5.84 -1.06
CA VAL A 42 -0.86 5.70 -1.46
C VAL A 42 -1.05 6.57 -2.69
N ASN A 43 -1.40 5.93 -3.80
CA ASN A 43 -1.60 6.57 -5.08
C ASN A 43 -3.07 6.45 -5.48
N LEU A 44 -3.76 7.59 -5.57
CA LEU A 44 -5.15 7.70 -6.00
C LEU A 44 -5.28 8.40 -7.36
N SER A 45 -4.18 8.60 -8.10
CA SER A 45 -4.17 9.42 -9.32
C SER A 45 -5.09 8.87 -10.43
N ALA A 46 -5.23 7.56 -10.53
CA ALA A 46 -6.19 6.90 -11.43
C ALA A 46 -7.66 7.25 -11.10
N SER A 47 -7.94 7.66 -9.87
CA SER A 47 -9.25 8.11 -9.38
C SER A 47 -9.34 9.62 -9.17
N LYS A 48 -8.40 10.41 -9.71
CA LYS A 48 -8.23 11.86 -9.41
C LYS A 48 -9.55 12.64 -9.48
N THR A 49 -10.33 12.50 -10.56
CA THR A 49 -11.60 13.21 -10.73
C THR A 49 -12.62 12.85 -9.65
N LYS A 50 -12.78 11.55 -9.37
CA LYS A 50 -13.70 11.06 -8.34
C LYS A 50 -13.28 11.51 -6.94
N VAL A 51 -11.98 11.45 -6.63
CA VAL A 51 -11.46 11.92 -5.33
C VAL A 51 -11.64 13.44 -5.19
N ALA A 52 -11.42 14.21 -6.26
CA ALA A 52 -11.68 15.65 -6.24
C ALA A 52 -13.14 15.97 -5.93
N SER A 53 -14.09 15.29 -6.56
CA SER A 53 -15.51 15.46 -6.24
C SER A 53 -15.84 15.09 -4.79
N ILE A 54 -15.22 14.04 -4.26
CA ILE A 54 -15.36 13.63 -2.85
C ILE A 54 -14.82 14.70 -1.90
N MET A 55 -13.65 15.28 -2.21
CA MET A 55 -12.99 16.31 -1.39
C MET A 55 -13.78 17.62 -1.27
N LEU A 56 -14.75 17.87 -2.16
CA LEU A 56 -15.67 19.01 -2.10
C LEU A 56 -16.87 18.77 -1.17
N MET A 57 -17.10 17.53 -0.73
CA MET A 57 -18.21 17.18 0.14
C MET A 57 -17.82 17.32 1.61
N ASP A 58 -18.72 17.76 2.47
CA ASP A 58 -18.47 17.79 3.92
C ASP A 58 -18.38 16.38 4.53
N SER A 59 -19.23 15.47 4.03
CA SER A 59 -19.27 14.09 4.48
C SER A 59 -19.75 13.15 3.38
N ILE A 60 -19.34 11.89 3.48
CA ILE A 60 -19.83 10.80 2.67
C ILE A 60 -20.33 9.71 3.61
N ASN A 61 -21.63 9.44 3.57
CA ASN A 61 -22.25 8.36 4.33
C ASN A 61 -21.97 8.42 5.84
N GLY A 62 -21.98 9.63 6.42
CA GLY A 62 -21.72 9.87 7.84
C GLY A 62 -20.24 9.95 8.22
N TYR A 63 -19.32 9.71 7.27
CA TYR A 63 -17.89 9.93 7.46
C TYR A 63 -17.51 11.32 6.96
N LYS A 64 -16.92 12.14 7.82
CA LYS A 64 -16.41 13.45 7.44
C LYS A 64 -15.29 13.29 6.42
N VAL A 65 -15.37 14.01 5.31
CA VAL A 65 -14.26 14.07 4.35
C VAL A 65 -13.19 14.99 4.94
N PRO A 66 -11.92 14.56 5.03
CA PRO A 66 -10.88 15.39 5.62
C PRO A 66 -10.56 16.59 4.71
N SER A 67 -10.35 17.76 5.32
CA SER A 67 -9.82 18.91 4.60
C SER A 67 -8.36 18.68 4.22
N SER A 68 -7.86 19.42 3.22
CA SER A 68 -6.42 19.44 2.88
C SER A 68 -5.55 19.69 4.12
N GLN A 69 -5.91 20.69 4.93
CA GLN A 69 -5.20 21.00 6.18
C GLN A 69 -5.18 19.80 7.14
N ARG A 70 -6.30 19.07 7.27
CA ARG A 70 -6.37 17.88 8.11
C ARG A 70 -5.45 16.76 7.60
N ILE A 71 -5.40 16.54 6.28
CA ILE A 71 -4.50 15.56 5.66
C ILE A 71 -3.03 15.94 5.95
N HIS A 72 -2.67 17.22 5.77
CA HIS A 72 -1.32 17.70 6.08
C HIS A 72 -0.97 17.53 7.57
N GLN A 73 -1.93 17.77 8.47
CA GLN A 73 -1.75 17.57 9.91
C GLN A 73 -1.52 16.09 10.24
N GLU A 74 -2.37 15.18 9.74
CA GLU A 74 -2.21 13.75 10.01
C GLU A 74 -0.87 13.22 9.47
N MET A 75 -0.45 13.67 8.28
CA MET A 75 0.86 13.34 7.73
C MET A 75 2.02 13.90 8.57
N ASN A 76 1.87 15.10 9.15
CA ASN A 76 2.85 15.66 10.09
C ASN A 76 2.95 14.83 11.38
N GLU A 77 1.81 14.37 11.91
CA GLU A 77 1.77 13.53 13.11
C GLU A 77 2.50 12.18 12.87
N VAL A 78 2.28 11.57 11.69
CA VAL A 78 3.02 10.35 11.28
C VAL A 78 4.52 10.63 11.18
N VAL A 79 4.94 11.71 10.51
CA VAL A 79 6.37 12.05 10.37
C VAL A 79 7.02 12.33 11.72
N THR A 80 6.37 13.08 12.60
CA THR A 80 6.88 13.36 13.95
C THR A 80 7.05 12.07 14.75
N TYR A 81 6.08 11.16 14.68
CA TYR A 81 6.19 9.86 15.33
C TYR A 81 7.38 9.05 14.78
N LEU A 82 7.54 8.98 13.46
CA LEU A 82 8.66 8.29 12.82
C LEU A 82 10.02 8.88 13.22
N LYS A 83 10.15 10.21 13.24
CA LYS A 83 11.39 10.90 13.64
C LYS A 83 11.80 10.61 15.07
N ASN A 84 10.83 10.36 15.95
CA ASN A 84 11.06 10.06 17.36
C ASN A 84 11.16 8.54 17.65
N SER A 85 11.06 7.70 16.62
CA SER A 85 11.07 6.24 16.79
C SER A 85 12.49 5.68 16.79
N PRO A 86 12.88 4.85 17.78
CA PRO A 86 14.22 4.27 17.84
C PRO A 86 14.58 3.47 16.58
N GLY A 87 15.80 3.69 16.07
CA GLY A 87 16.32 3.00 14.89
C GLY A 87 15.79 3.53 13.55
N ILE A 88 15.01 4.60 13.57
CA ILE A 88 14.47 5.27 12.37
C ILE A 88 15.22 6.59 12.13
N SER A 89 15.55 6.86 10.86
CA SER A 89 16.20 8.10 10.45
C SER A 89 15.77 8.52 9.05
N ASN A 90 16.25 9.67 8.56
CA ASN A 90 16.01 10.16 7.20
C ASN A 90 14.51 10.16 6.80
N VAL A 91 13.65 10.56 7.73
CA VAL A 91 12.20 10.58 7.54
C VAL A 91 11.80 11.72 6.61
N ASN A 92 11.17 11.37 5.49
CA ASN A 92 10.62 12.29 4.51
C ASN A 92 9.16 11.98 4.22
N LYS A 93 8.42 12.96 3.70
CA LYS A 93 7.07 12.78 3.20
C LYS A 93 6.87 13.54 1.89
N SER A 94 5.96 13.05 1.06
CA SER A 94 5.40 13.79 -0.07
C SER A 94 3.88 13.82 0.06
N VAL A 95 3.28 14.98 -0.19
CA VAL A 95 1.82 15.16 -0.16
C VAL A 95 1.44 15.96 -1.40
N ASP A 96 1.11 15.25 -2.47
CA ASP A 96 0.61 15.82 -3.72
C ASP A 96 -0.91 15.65 -3.75
N LEU A 97 -1.64 16.69 -3.32
CA LEU A 97 -3.10 16.71 -3.34
C LEU A 97 -3.67 17.11 -4.71
N GLU A 98 -2.83 17.50 -5.66
CA GLU A 98 -3.25 17.73 -7.03
C GLU A 98 -3.43 16.39 -7.75
N ASN A 99 -2.50 15.46 -7.57
CA ASN A 99 -2.56 14.12 -8.16
C ASN A 99 -3.03 13.05 -7.18
N TYR A 100 -3.34 13.44 -5.93
CA TYR A 100 -3.74 12.55 -4.84
C TYR A 100 -2.74 11.40 -4.62
N ILE A 101 -1.46 11.76 -4.58
CA ILE A 101 -0.35 10.85 -4.27
C ILE A 101 0.27 11.30 -2.96
N VAL A 102 0.26 10.43 -1.97
CA VAL A 102 0.91 10.68 -0.67
C VAL A 102 1.91 9.58 -0.38
N SER A 103 3.07 9.96 0.14
CA SER A 103 4.10 9.01 0.52
C SER A 103 4.82 9.41 1.79
N VAL A 104 5.35 8.40 2.47
CA VAL A 104 6.28 8.55 3.59
C VAL A 104 7.45 7.60 3.36
N SER A 105 8.66 8.10 3.59
CA SER A 105 9.88 7.31 3.49
C SER A 105 10.77 7.53 4.69
N PHE A 106 11.54 6.50 5.04
CA PHE A 106 12.48 6.55 6.16
C PHE A 106 13.54 5.46 6.02
N ALA A 107 14.68 5.66 6.66
CA ALA A 107 15.68 4.63 6.86
C ALA A 107 15.43 3.89 8.18
N PHE A 108 15.76 2.60 8.22
CA PHE A 108 15.73 1.78 9.41
C PHE A 108 17.08 1.09 9.62
N ASN A 109 17.48 0.90 10.87
CA ASN A 109 18.72 0.16 11.19
C ASN A 109 18.48 -1.34 11.43
N ASN A 110 17.25 -1.74 11.72
CA ASN A 110 16.84 -3.13 11.87
C ASN A 110 15.41 -3.35 11.36
N ILE A 111 15.16 -4.48 10.70
CA ILE A 111 13.83 -4.83 10.19
C ILE A 111 12.76 -4.90 11.30
N SER A 112 13.16 -5.18 12.55
CA SER A 112 12.26 -5.14 13.70
C SER A 112 11.68 -3.74 13.94
N ASN A 113 12.38 -2.67 13.56
CA ASN A 113 11.83 -1.31 13.67
C ASN A 113 10.53 -1.18 12.86
N ILE A 114 10.45 -1.79 11.67
CA ILE A 114 9.22 -1.78 10.83
C ILE A 114 8.06 -2.49 11.55
N ASN A 115 8.33 -3.63 12.19
CA ASN A 115 7.30 -4.38 12.94
C ASN A 115 6.71 -3.53 14.07
N HIS A 116 7.55 -2.84 14.85
CA HIS A 116 7.09 -1.99 15.95
C HIS A 116 6.35 -0.74 15.49
N LEU A 117 6.74 -0.17 14.34
CA LEU A 117 6.09 1.02 13.79
C LEU A 117 4.68 0.75 13.30
N SER A 118 4.48 -0.38 12.60
CA SER A 118 3.24 -0.68 11.87
C SER A 118 2.01 -0.65 12.78
N ASP A 119 2.10 -1.26 13.97
CA ASP A 119 0.99 -1.27 14.94
C ASP A 119 0.67 0.12 15.49
N ASN A 120 1.69 0.93 15.74
CA ASN A 120 1.51 2.25 16.33
C ASN A 120 0.97 3.26 15.32
N ILE A 121 1.39 3.18 14.06
CA ILE A 121 0.86 4.02 12.98
C ILE A 121 -0.61 3.69 12.74
N LEU A 122 -0.98 2.39 12.67
CA LEU A 122 -2.39 1.99 12.51
C LEU A 122 -3.28 2.47 13.66
N LYS A 123 -2.80 2.37 14.90
CA LYS A 123 -3.51 2.90 16.08
C LYS A 123 -3.70 4.42 15.99
N ARG A 124 -2.67 5.18 15.60
CA ARG A 124 -2.73 6.64 15.46
C ARG A 124 -3.69 7.08 14.35
N MET A 125 -3.72 6.33 13.24
CA MET A 125 -4.68 6.52 12.15
C MET A 125 -6.09 5.99 12.48
N LYS A 126 -6.32 5.53 13.72
CA LYS A 126 -7.60 4.96 14.18
C LYS A 126 -8.09 3.81 13.32
N VAL A 127 -7.17 3.09 12.67
CA VAL A 127 -7.49 1.92 11.87
C VAL A 127 -7.65 0.74 12.82
N LYS A 128 -8.86 0.16 12.86
CA LYS A 128 -9.22 -0.94 13.77
C LYS A 128 -8.59 -2.30 13.42
N THR A 129 -7.72 -2.35 12.42
CA THR A 129 -7.03 -3.58 12.00
C THR A 129 -5.71 -3.70 12.76
N MET A 130 -5.60 -4.66 13.67
CA MET A 130 -4.36 -4.94 14.41
C MET A 130 -3.39 -5.79 13.58
N GLY A 131 -2.08 -5.58 13.84
CA GLY A 131 -0.92 -6.16 13.18
C GLY A 131 -1.09 -7.59 12.68
N ASN A 132 -1.19 -7.70 11.36
CA ASN A 132 -1.38 -8.95 10.66
C ASN A 132 -0.32 -9.15 9.57
N SER A 133 0.79 -8.42 9.66
CA SER A 133 2.00 -8.61 8.87
C SER A 133 3.23 -8.43 9.76
N SER A 134 4.26 -9.24 9.55
CA SER A 134 5.56 -9.09 10.21
C SER A 134 6.68 -9.43 9.24
N TYR A 135 7.86 -8.88 9.53
CA TYR A 135 9.05 -8.96 8.71
C TYR A 135 10.21 -9.52 9.53
N THR A 136 10.98 -10.43 8.95
CA THR A 136 12.26 -10.89 9.49
C THR A 136 13.33 -10.88 8.41
N PHE A 137 14.56 -10.61 8.82
CA PHE A 137 15.73 -10.65 7.95
C PHE A 137 16.87 -11.31 8.71
N ASN A 138 17.37 -12.41 8.16
CA ASN A 138 18.52 -13.13 8.69
C ASN A 138 19.70 -12.94 7.75
N SER A 139 20.65 -12.09 8.15
CA SER A 139 21.86 -11.79 7.37
C SER A 139 22.82 -12.98 7.27
N LEU A 140 22.83 -13.89 8.24
CA LEU A 140 23.68 -15.09 8.20
C LEU A 140 23.13 -16.14 7.23
N LYS A 141 21.81 -16.34 7.25
CA LYS A 141 21.10 -17.26 6.34
C LYS A 141 20.77 -16.61 5.00
N GLN A 142 21.02 -15.31 4.84
CA GLN A 142 20.69 -14.53 3.65
C GLN A 142 19.23 -14.73 3.23
N SER A 143 18.32 -14.56 4.20
CA SER A 143 16.90 -14.83 4.02
C SER A 143 16.07 -13.69 4.58
N PHE A 144 15.15 -13.19 3.76
CA PHE A 144 14.09 -12.27 4.15
C PHE A 144 12.76 -13.02 4.21
N GLN A 145 11.92 -12.73 5.19
CA GLN A 145 10.58 -13.27 5.26
C GLN A 145 9.58 -12.19 5.62
N ARG A 146 8.49 -12.15 4.87
CA ARG A 146 7.23 -11.52 5.25
C ARG A 146 6.25 -12.60 5.65
N SER A 147 5.67 -12.46 6.83
CA SER A 147 4.55 -13.27 7.30
C SER A 147 3.30 -12.41 7.31
N TYR A 148 2.19 -12.95 6.81
CA TYR A 148 0.90 -12.29 6.79
C TYR A 148 -0.18 -13.23 7.32
N LEU A 149 -1.01 -12.69 8.20
CA LEU A 149 -2.20 -13.35 8.71
C LEU A 149 -3.45 -12.67 8.13
N TYR A 150 -4.42 -13.47 7.72
CA TYR A 150 -5.70 -12.91 7.27
C TYR A 150 -6.42 -12.22 8.43
N ASN A 151 -6.82 -10.96 8.21
CA ASN A 151 -7.55 -10.18 9.20
C ASN A 151 -9.05 -10.14 8.89
N ARG A 152 -9.83 -10.93 9.63
CA ARG A 152 -11.31 -10.97 9.52
C ARG A 152 -11.98 -9.63 9.80
N GLN A 153 -11.36 -8.75 10.60
CA GLN A 153 -11.91 -7.42 10.86
C GLN A 153 -11.97 -6.57 9.60
N ALA A 154 -11.05 -6.76 8.64
CA ALA A 154 -11.06 -6.03 7.38
C ALA A 154 -12.35 -6.30 6.58
N LEU A 155 -12.82 -7.56 6.57
CA LEU A 155 -14.10 -7.93 5.96
C LEU A 155 -15.29 -7.30 6.70
N SER A 156 -15.27 -7.31 8.03
CA SER A 156 -16.31 -6.69 8.85
C SER A 156 -16.44 -5.19 8.57
N GLU A 157 -15.32 -4.45 8.54
CA GLU A 157 -15.33 -3.02 8.22
C GLU A 157 -15.73 -2.76 6.77
N TYR A 158 -15.25 -3.56 5.82
CA TYR A 158 -15.65 -3.46 4.41
C TYR A 158 -17.16 -3.64 4.22
N ASN A 159 -17.77 -4.60 4.93
CA ASN A 159 -19.21 -4.86 4.88
C ASN A 159 -20.05 -3.76 5.54
N LYS A 160 -19.47 -2.85 6.32
CA LYS A 160 -20.18 -1.66 6.83
C LYS A 160 -20.25 -0.54 5.81
N LEU A 161 -19.39 -0.57 4.78
CA LEU A 161 -19.39 0.44 3.72
C LEU A 161 -20.62 0.30 2.83
N LYS A 162 -21.17 1.43 2.38
CA LYS A 162 -22.22 1.43 1.35
C LYS A 162 -21.67 0.99 -0.02
N PRO A 163 -22.51 0.49 -0.94
CA PRO A 163 -22.09 -0.03 -2.25
C PRO A 163 -21.21 0.95 -3.06
N GLU A 164 -21.48 2.25 -2.99
CA GLU A 164 -20.77 3.28 -3.75
C GLU A 164 -19.30 3.41 -3.30
N VAL A 165 -19.05 3.25 -2.00
CA VAL A 165 -17.72 3.26 -1.40
C VAL A 165 -17.01 1.94 -1.64
N ARG A 166 -17.72 0.81 -1.56
CA ARG A 166 -17.18 -0.52 -1.87
C ARG A 166 -16.63 -0.64 -3.28
N ASN A 167 -17.23 0.07 -4.25
CA ASN A 167 -16.77 0.07 -5.64
C ASN A 167 -15.34 0.62 -5.80
N VAL A 168 -14.85 1.47 -4.89
CA VAL A 168 -13.47 1.99 -4.92
C VAL A 168 -12.42 0.89 -4.71
N PHE A 169 -12.80 -0.21 -4.07
CA PHE A 169 -11.91 -1.32 -3.79
C PHE A 169 -11.81 -2.34 -4.94
N LYS A 170 -12.73 -2.31 -5.91
CA LYS A 170 -12.84 -3.33 -6.98
C LYS A 170 -11.54 -3.54 -7.73
N GLU A 171 -10.85 -2.45 -8.01
CA GLU A 171 -9.59 -2.46 -8.76
C GLU A 171 -8.40 -2.00 -7.92
N ALA A 172 -8.61 -1.78 -6.62
CA ALA A 172 -7.54 -1.34 -5.74
C ALA A 172 -6.50 -2.46 -5.57
N THR A 173 -5.23 -2.08 -5.54
CA THR A 173 -4.11 -3.03 -5.45
C THR A 173 -3.17 -2.71 -4.29
N TYR A 174 -2.56 -3.77 -3.78
CA TYR A 174 -1.40 -3.71 -2.91
C TYR A 174 -0.19 -4.25 -3.68
N THR A 175 0.87 -3.44 -3.77
CA THR A 175 2.13 -3.83 -4.39
C THR A 175 3.24 -3.78 -3.34
N SER A 176 3.97 -4.88 -3.17
CA SER A 176 5.21 -4.90 -2.38
C SER A 176 6.41 -5.11 -3.29
N ILE A 177 7.44 -4.30 -3.14
CA ILE A 177 8.70 -4.38 -3.86
C ILE A 177 9.85 -4.48 -2.86
N TYR A 178 10.53 -5.61 -2.84
CA TYR A 178 11.71 -5.81 -1.99
C TYR A 178 12.96 -5.84 -2.84
N ARG A 179 13.90 -4.95 -2.55
CA ARG A 179 15.18 -4.87 -3.27
C ARG A 179 16.33 -5.30 -2.36
N PHE A 180 17.26 -6.06 -2.92
CA PHE A 180 18.35 -6.68 -2.20
C PHE A 180 19.68 -6.42 -2.91
N GLN A 181 20.75 -6.21 -2.13
CA GLN A 181 22.10 -6.15 -2.67
C GLN A 181 22.62 -7.51 -3.13
N ASN A 182 22.22 -8.61 -2.50
CA ASN A 182 22.55 -9.96 -2.92
C ASN A 182 21.50 -10.50 -3.91
N PRO A 183 21.88 -11.30 -4.93
CA PRO A 183 20.91 -11.86 -5.86
C PRO A 183 19.89 -12.77 -5.16
N VAL A 184 18.64 -12.74 -5.62
CA VAL A 184 17.56 -13.61 -5.22
C VAL A 184 17.73 -14.97 -5.88
N THR A 185 17.68 -16.03 -5.08
CA THR A 185 17.77 -17.43 -5.55
C THR A 185 16.39 -18.06 -5.65
N SER A 186 15.52 -17.83 -4.67
CA SER A 186 14.17 -18.38 -4.65
C SER A 186 13.19 -17.50 -3.88
N VAL A 187 11.91 -17.68 -4.19
CA VAL A 187 10.77 -17.08 -3.50
C VAL A 187 9.74 -18.16 -3.20
N THR A 188 8.99 -18.05 -2.10
CA THR A 188 7.96 -19.04 -1.75
C THR A 188 6.57 -18.65 -2.23
N ASN A 189 6.30 -17.37 -2.46
CA ASN A 189 5.00 -16.94 -2.95
C ASN A 189 4.90 -17.10 -4.48
N PRO A 190 3.93 -17.88 -5.00
CA PRO A 190 3.81 -18.13 -6.44
C PRO A 190 3.41 -16.89 -7.25
N LEU A 191 2.85 -15.86 -6.62
CA LEU A 191 2.53 -14.58 -7.28
C LEU A 191 3.72 -13.63 -7.32
N ALA A 192 4.81 -13.95 -6.61
CA ALA A 192 6.00 -13.11 -6.59
C ALA A 192 6.78 -13.22 -7.90
N LYS A 193 7.18 -12.06 -8.44
CA LYS A 193 7.99 -11.93 -9.65
C LYS A 193 9.38 -11.44 -9.27
N VAL A 194 10.40 -12.20 -9.65
CA VAL A 194 11.80 -11.82 -9.48
C VAL A 194 12.25 -10.99 -10.69
N SER A 195 12.96 -9.88 -10.47
CA SER A 195 13.49 -9.05 -11.56
C SER A 195 14.53 -9.80 -12.40
N LYS A 196 14.73 -9.37 -13.66
CA LYS A 196 15.77 -9.93 -14.54
C LYS A 196 17.18 -9.88 -13.92
N THR A 197 17.48 -8.82 -13.18
CA THR A 197 18.74 -8.63 -12.45
C THR A 197 18.86 -9.51 -11.19
N LYS A 198 17.78 -10.20 -10.79
CA LYS A 198 17.65 -10.93 -9.52
C LYS A 198 17.87 -10.06 -8.29
N LYS A 199 17.71 -8.74 -8.37
CA LYS A 199 17.90 -7.82 -7.23
C LYS A 199 16.60 -7.31 -6.65
N ALA A 200 15.45 -7.69 -7.21
CA ALA A 200 14.15 -7.29 -6.69
C ALA A 200 13.13 -8.42 -6.78
N VAL A 201 12.21 -8.42 -5.82
CA VAL A 201 11.01 -9.26 -5.79
C VAL A 201 9.80 -8.34 -5.71
N MET A 202 8.88 -8.47 -6.65
CA MET A 202 7.62 -7.74 -6.67
C MET A 202 6.46 -8.71 -6.46
N LEU A 203 5.49 -8.32 -5.65
CA LEU A 203 4.20 -8.98 -5.56
C LEU A 203 3.11 -7.92 -5.68
N ASN A 204 2.13 -8.15 -6.54
CA ASN A 204 0.98 -7.28 -6.74
C ASN A 204 -0.29 -8.11 -6.59
N VAL A 205 -1.19 -7.69 -5.70
CA VAL A 205 -2.45 -8.36 -5.40
C VAL A 205 -3.58 -7.35 -5.28
N GLY A 206 -4.79 -7.77 -5.64
CA GLY A 206 -5.98 -6.97 -5.37
C GLY A 206 -6.26 -6.85 -3.87
N ILE A 207 -6.71 -5.66 -3.43
CA ILE A 207 -7.11 -5.41 -2.04
C ILE A 207 -8.35 -6.23 -1.67
N LEU A 208 -9.34 -6.39 -2.57
CA LEU A 208 -10.53 -7.19 -2.29
C LEU A 208 -10.22 -8.65 -1.98
N PRO A 209 -9.40 -9.38 -2.78
CA PRO A 209 -8.91 -10.69 -2.40
C PRO A 209 -8.28 -10.76 -1.01
N LEU A 210 -7.52 -9.74 -0.57
CA LEU A 210 -6.98 -9.68 0.78
C LEU A 210 -8.08 -9.50 1.85
N ILE A 211 -9.05 -8.61 1.60
CA ILE A 211 -10.21 -8.40 2.49
C ILE A 211 -11.03 -9.67 2.65
N TYR A 212 -11.24 -10.42 1.57
CA TYR A 212 -11.98 -11.69 1.58
C TYR A 212 -11.17 -12.90 2.05
N GLY A 213 -9.87 -12.73 2.37
CA GLY A 213 -9.00 -13.85 2.76
C GLY A 213 -8.69 -14.83 1.63
N LYS A 214 -8.86 -14.39 0.37
CA LYS A 214 -8.60 -15.17 -0.86
C LYS A 214 -7.19 -14.95 -1.44
N ALA A 215 -6.42 -14.02 -0.88
CA ALA A 215 -5.03 -13.77 -1.26
C ALA A 215 -4.12 -13.73 -0.02
N ASN A 216 -2.84 -14.02 -0.22
CA ASN A 216 -1.82 -14.01 0.83
C ASN A 216 -0.53 -13.36 0.30
N ILE A 217 0.02 -12.43 1.07
CA ILE A 217 1.23 -11.65 0.75
C ILE A 217 2.47 -12.17 1.49
N SER A 218 2.35 -13.26 2.24
CA SER A 218 3.48 -13.94 2.87
C SER A 218 4.47 -14.39 1.80
N ASN A 219 5.76 -14.17 2.03
CA ASN A 219 6.80 -14.57 1.10
C ASN A 219 8.13 -14.73 1.84
N THR A 220 8.84 -15.80 1.57
CA THR A 220 10.24 -15.98 1.97
C THR A 220 11.10 -15.81 0.73
N VAL A 221 12.03 -14.86 0.80
CA VAL A 221 13.01 -14.59 -0.25
C VAL A 221 14.36 -15.07 0.23
N THR A 222 14.93 -16.03 -0.48
CA THR A 222 16.29 -16.52 -0.24
C THR A 222 17.24 -15.78 -1.18
N LEU A 223 18.39 -15.37 -0.65
CA LEU A 223 19.43 -14.66 -1.37
C LEU A 223 20.68 -15.53 -1.47
N THR A 224 21.54 -15.22 -2.43
CA THR A 224 22.88 -15.80 -2.50
C THR A 224 23.69 -15.39 -1.26
N LYS A 225 24.52 -16.32 -0.77
CA LYS A 225 25.49 -16.04 0.28
C LYS A 225 26.56 -15.07 -0.18
#